data_AF-A0A1J5NY28-F1
#
_entry.id   AF-A0A1J5NY28-F1
#
_cell.length_a   1.000
_cell.length_b   1.000
_cell.length_c   1.000
_cell.angle_alpha   90.00
_cell.angle_beta   90.00
_cell.angle_gamma   90.00
#
_symmetry.space_group_name_H-M   'P 1'
#
loop_
_entity.id
_entity.type
_entity.pdbx_description
1 polymer ?
#
loop_
_entity_poly.entity_id
_entity_poly.type
_entity_poly.pdbx_seq_one_letter_code
_entity_poly.pdbx_strand_id
1 'polypeptide(L)'
;MANYNDVDMILDPFPYSGGLTTCEALWMGVPVVALPGEIFASRHSASHLANIGLADWVCDSVSEYIDLAVTRASDLDGLAALRDSLRERMRRSPLCDGPRFGRAFGTALRQAWYAWCQQAD
;
A
#
# COMPACT_ATOMS: atom_id res chain seq x y z
N MET A 1 -11.54 4.04 -13.95
CA MET A 1 -11.04 4.83 -12.81
C MET A 1 -11.97 5.97 -12.38
N ALA A 2 -12.89 6.49 -13.22
CA ALA A 2 -13.76 7.61 -12.83
C ALA A 2 -14.57 7.36 -11.55
N ASN A 3 -15.02 6.13 -11.31
CA ASN A 3 -15.80 5.77 -10.12
C ASN A 3 -15.06 6.00 -8.80
N TYR A 4 -13.72 6.07 -8.77
CA TYR A 4 -12.98 6.40 -7.54
C TYR A 4 -13.24 7.84 -7.07
N ASN A 5 -13.68 8.74 -7.95
CA ASN A 5 -14.01 10.11 -7.58
C ASN A 5 -15.23 10.19 -6.68
N ASP A 6 -16.10 9.18 -6.71
CA ASP A 6 -17.31 9.08 -5.90
C ASP A 6 -17.08 8.26 -4.60
N VAL A 7 -15.83 7.90 -4.30
CA VAL A 7 -15.45 7.09 -3.14
C VAL A 7 -14.55 7.92 -2.22
N ASP A 8 -14.94 8.07 -0.96
CA ASP A 8 -14.17 8.82 0.04
C ASP A 8 -13.00 8.03 0.62
N MET A 9 -13.21 6.73 0.86
CA MET A 9 -12.26 5.81 1.48
C MET A 9 -12.59 4.37 1.09
N ILE A 10 -11.57 3.50 1.04
CA ILE A 10 -11.73 2.06 0.78
C ILE A 10 -11.45 1.26 2.05
N LEU A 11 -12.26 0.23 2.23
CA LEU A 11 -12.08 -0.82 3.21
C LEU A 11 -11.46 -2.03 2.50
N ASP A 12 -10.18 -2.30 2.74
CA ASP A 12 -9.47 -3.42 2.11
C ASP A 12 -9.98 -4.76 2.64
N PRO A 13 -10.31 -5.74 1.76
CA PRO A 13 -10.74 -7.05 2.21
C PRO A 13 -9.60 -7.84 2.88
N PHE A 14 -9.98 -8.71 3.81
CA PHE A 14 -9.12 -9.73 4.42
C PHE A 14 -9.83 -11.10 4.35
N PRO A 15 -9.11 -12.23 4.24
CA PRO A 15 -7.65 -12.39 4.38
C PRO A 15 -6.84 -12.16 3.09
N TYR A 16 -7.47 -11.75 1.98
CA TYR A 16 -6.76 -11.45 0.73
C TYR A 16 -6.85 -9.95 0.42
N SER A 17 -5.74 -9.24 0.65
CA SER A 17 -5.64 -7.79 0.47
C SER A 17 -5.59 -7.37 -1.00
N GLY A 18 -6.07 -6.17 -1.28
CA GLY A 18 -5.88 -5.51 -2.57
C GLY A 18 -4.40 -5.30 -2.90
N GLY A 19 -4.07 -5.42 -4.19
CA GLY A 19 -2.73 -5.11 -4.71
C GLY A 19 -2.81 -3.95 -5.69
N LEU A 20 -3.11 -4.26 -6.96
CA LEU A 20 -3.29 -3.26 -8.00
C LEU A 20 -4.42 -2.28 -7.67
N THR A 21 -5.56 -2.78 -7.19
CA THR A 21 -6.72 -1.96 -6.82
C THR A 21 -6.41 -0.96 -5.71
N THR A 22 -5.54 -1.32 -4.77
CA THR A 22 -5.03 -0.42 -3.73
C THR A 22 -4.15 0.66 -4.35
N CYS A 23 -3.24 0.32 -5.25
CA CYS A 23 -2.43 1.30 -5.97
C CYS A 23 -3.29 2.26 -6.83
N GLU A 24 -4.32 1.76 -7.51
CA GLU A 24 -5.26 2.55 -8.30
C GLU A 24 -6.04 3.53 -7.41
N ALA A 25 -6.56 3.05 -6.27
CA ALA A 25 -7.25 3.88 -5.30
C ALA A 25 -6.36 5.03 -4.80
N LEU A 26 -5.16 4.70 -4.34
CA LEU A 26 -4.20 5.68 -3.82
C LEU A 26 -3.78 6.69 -4.91
N TRP A 27 -3.60 6.25 -6.16
CA TRP A 27 -3.31 7.14 -7.29
C TRP A 27 -4.49 8.09 -7.62
N MET A 28 -5.71 7.60 -7.43
CA MET A 28 -6.94 8.38 -7.57
C MET A 28 -7.25 9.25 -6.35
N GLY A 29 -6.40 9.24 -5.32
CA GLY A 29 -6.58 10.06 -4.13
C GLY A 29 -7.50 9.45 -3.08
N VAL A 30 -7.81 8.15 -3.16
CA VAL A 30 -8.70 7.46 -2.22
C VAL A 30 -7.86 6.66 -1.21
N PRO A 31 -7.86 7.01 0.09
CA PRO A 31 -7.14 6.27 1.11
C PRO A 31 -7.77 4.91 1.38
N VAL A 32 -6.96 3.97 1.89
CA VAL A 32 -7.32 2.56 2.09
C VAL A 32 -6.99 2.19 3.52
N VAL A 33 -7.95 1.65 4.26
CA VAL A 33 -7.71 1.01 5.57
C VAL A 33 -7.36 -0.46 5.34
N ALA A 34 -6.29 -0.96 5.93
CA ALA A 34 -5.82 -2.33 5.73
C ALA A 34 -5.71 -3.13 7.03
N LEU A 35 -6.01 -4.43 6.97
CA LEU A 35 -5.81 -5.38 8.05
C LEU A 35 -4.95 -6.56 7.55
N PRO A 36 -3.62 -6.50 7.70
CA PRO A 36 -2.75 -7.59 7.29
C PRO A 36 -2.91 -8.83 8.17
N GLY A 37 -2.93 -10.00 7.54
CA GLY A 37 -2.82 -11.29 8.21
C GLY A 37 -1.41 -11.87 8.15
N GLU A 38 -1.31 -13.19 8.34
CA GLU A 38 -0.03 -13.90 8.39
C GLU A 38 0.51 -14.31 7.01
N ILE A 39 -0.36 -14.40 5.99
CA ILE A 39 0.03 -14.86 4.66
C ILE A 39 0.45 -13.70 3.76
N PHE A 40 1.35 -13.95 2.81
CA PHE A 40 1.81 -12.95 1.84
C PHE A 40 0.65 -12.19 1.16
N ALA A 41 -0.38 -12.91 0.70
CA ALA A 41 -1.53 -12.33 -0.02
C ALA A 41 -2.37 -11.36 0.83
N SER A 42 -2.23 -11.41 2.15
CA SER A 42 -2.93 -10.52 3.09
C SER A 42 -2.19 -9.20 3.33
N ARG A 43 -0.98 -9.02 2.78
CA ARG A 43 -0.05 -7.94 3.18
C ARG A 43 0.30 -6.97 2.05
N HIS A 44 -0.34 -7.07 0.89
CA HIS A 44 -0.07 -6.19 -0.25
C HIS A 44 -0.40 -4.73 0.11
N SER A 45 -1.63 -4.45 0.54
CA SER A 45 -2.06 -3.11 0.92
C SER A 45 -1.21 -2.52 2.04
N ALA A 46 -0.89 -3.30 3.08
CA ALA A 46 -0.02 -2.86 4.17
C ALA A 46 1.37 -2.43 3.66
N SER A 47 1.96 -3.19 2.74
CA SER A 47 3.24 -2.83 2.10
C SER A 47 3.14 -1.54 1.28
N HIS A 48 2.06 -1.38 0.51
CA HIS A 48 1.83 -0.17 -0.29
C HIS A 48 1.66 1.08 0.60
N LEU A 49 0.81 0.99 1.62
CA LEU A 49 0.54 2.06 2.58
C LEU A 49 1.82 2.50 3.32
N ALA A 50 2.63 1.54 3.79
CA ALA A 50 3.90 1.85 4.43
C ALA A 50 4.86 2.61 3.49
N ASN A 51 4.94 2.22 2.21
CA ASN A 51 5.83 2.87 1.23
C ASN A 51 5.38 4.27 0.81
N ILE A 52 4.13 4.65 1.06
CA ILE A 52 3.62 6.01 0.78
C ILE A 52 3.46 6.88 2.03
N GLY A 53 3.90 6.38 3.19
CA GLY A 53 3.84 7.10 4.47
C GLY A 53 2.45 7.11 5.11
N LEU A 54 1.68 6.04 4.94
CA LEU A 54 0.39 5.79 5.60
C LEU A 54 0.43 4.51 6.45
N ALA A 55 1.51 4.30 7.20
CA ALA A 55 1.60 3.17 8.13
C ALA A 55 0.52 3.24 9.24
N ASP A 56 0.03 4.44 9.57
CA ASP A 56 -1.09 4.69 10.49
C ASP A 56 -2.47 4.34 9.89
N TRP A 57 -2.51 3.79 8.68
CA TRP A 57 -3.71 3.24 8.03
C TRP A 57 -3.72 1.70 7.99
N VAL A 58 -2.76 1.07 8.66
CA VAL A 58 -2.62 -0.38 8.78
C VAL A 58 -2.93 -0.78 10.21
N CYS A 59 -3.95 -1.62 10.39
CA CYS A 59 -4.45 -2.04 11.70
C CYS A 59 -3.93 -3.43 12.06
N ASP A 60 -3.82 -3.71 13.36
CA ASP A 60 -3.36 -5.02 13.87
C ASP A 60 -4.53 -5.91 14.33
N SER A 61 -5.76 -5.40 14.33
CA SER A 61 -6.96 -6.15 14.72
C SER A 61 -8.22 -5.69 14.00
N VAL A 62 -9.27 -6.52 14.02
CA VAL A 62 -10.60 -6.16 13.49
C VAL A 62 -11.21 -4.98 14.27
N SER A 63 -11.00 -4.89 15.58
CA SER A 63 -11.49 -3.75 16.38
C SER A 63 -10.85 -2.45 15.91
N GLU A 64 -9.53 -2.44 15.79
CA GLU A 64 -8.79 -1.27 15.31
C GLU A 64 -9.15 -0.90 13.88
N TYR A 65 -9.38 -1.89 13.01
CA TYR A 65 -9.86 -1.66 11.64
C TYR A 65 -11.19 -0.92 11.61
N ILE A 66 -12.14 -1.32 12.45
CA ILE A 66 -13.45 -0.66 12.58
C ILE A 66 -13.28 0.73 13.18
N ASP A 67 -12.54 0.86 14.28
CA ASP A 67 -12.35 2.11 15.01
C ASP A 67 -11.66 3.16 14.12
N LEU A 68 -10.62 2.75 13.39
CA LEU A 68 -9.91 3.62 12.46
C LEU A 68 -10.84 4.04 11.31
N ALA A 69 -11.57 3.10 10.70
CA ALA A 69 -12.50 3.42 9.62
C ALA A 69 -13.57 4.44 10.06
N VAL A 70 -14.18 4.25 11.23
CA VAL A 70 -15.18 5.18 11.78
C VAL A 70 -14.55 6.54 12.09
N THR A 71 -13.38 6.55 12.73
CA THR A 71 -12.67 7.78 13.10
C THR A 71 -12.30 8.60 11.88
N ARG A 72 -11.70 7.97 10.85
CA ARG A 72 -11.29 8.65 9.62
C ARG A 72 -12.48 9.08 8.77
N ALA A 73 -13.57 8.31 8.73
CA ALA A 73 -14.80 8.70 8.03
C ALA A 73 -15.53 9.87 8.71
N SER A 74 -15.28 10.10 10.00
CA SER A 74 -15.89 11.19 10.78
C SER A 74 -15.09 12.50 10.73
N ASP A 75 -13.82 12.45 10.34
CA ASP A 75 -12.93 13.61 10.17
C ASP A 75 -12.86 14.02 8.68
N LEU A 76 -13.89 14.73 8.21
CA LEU A 76 -14.00 15.12 6.80
C LEU A 76 -12.87 16.05 6.35
N ASP A 77 -12.42 16.97 7.21
CA ASP A 77 -11.34 17.90 6.88
C ASP A 77 -10.00 17.18 6.76
N GLY A 78 -9.70 16.28 7.71
CA GLY A 78 -8.51 15.43 7.64
C GLY A 78 -8.54 14.48 6.44
N LEU A 79 -9.70 13.91 6.13
CA LEU A 79 -9.87 13.05 4.97
C LEU A 79 -9.67 13.82 3.66
N ALA A 80 -10.27 15.01 3.52
CA ALA A 80 -10.08 15.87 2.35
C ALA A 80 -8.60 16.25 2.17
N ALA A 81 -7.92 16.67 3.24
CA ALA A 81 -6.50 17.02 3.20
C ALA A 81 -5.62 15.83 2.79
N LEU A 82 -5.94 14.62 3.28
CA LEU A 82 -5.22 13.41 2.87
C LEU A 82 -5.43 13.12 1.39
N ARG A 83 -6.69 13.12 0.93
CA ARG A 83 -7.08 12.85 -0.46
C ARG A 83 -6.35 13.77 -1.45
N ASP A 84 -6.27 15.06 -1.13
CA ASP A 84 -5.56 16.06 -1.94
C ASP A 84 -4.05 15.78 -2.06
N SER A 85 -3.45 15.18 -1.03
CA SER A 85 -2.01 14.89 -1.02
C SER A 85 -1.63 13.54 -1.64
N LEU A 86 -2.57 12.60 -1.72
CA LEU A 86 -2.29 11.18 -1.96
C LEU A 86 -1.63 10.89 -3.31
N ARG A 87 -2.10 11.54 -4.39
CA ARG A 87 -1.52 11.33 -5.73
C ARG A 87 -0.05 11.75 -5.77
N GLU A 88 0.29 12.87 -5.15
CA GLU A 88 1.68 13.33 -5.09
C GLU A 88 2.53 12.45 -4.19
N ARG A 89 1.99 11.96 -3.06
CA ARG A 89 2.66 10.95 -2.22
C ARG A 89 2.97 9.69 -3.02
N MET A 90 2.00 9.17 -3.78
CA MET A 90 2.20 8.02 -4.67
C MET A 90 3.30 8.28 -5.70
N ARG A 91 3.22 9.40 -6.43
CA ARG A 91 4.19 9.78 -7.46
C ARG A 91 5.62 9.89 -6.92
N ARG A 92 5.79 10.35 -5.68
CA ARG A 92 7.08 10.48 -5.00
C ARG A 92 7.54 9.22 -4.27
N SER A 93 6.67 8.24 -4.11
CA SER A 93 6.96 7.02 -3.34
C SER A 93 7.86 6.05 -4.12
N PRO A 94 8.49 5.08 -3.44
CA PRO A 94 9.19 3.98 -4.10
C PRO A 94 8.32 3.16 -5.07
N LEU A 95 6.99 3.18 -4.91
CA LEU A 95 6.06 2.47 -5.80
C LEU A 95 6.10 3.01 -7.24
N CYS A 96 6.45 4.28 -7.42
CA CYS A 96 6.58 4.93 -8.72
C CYS A 96 8.04 5.22 -9.12
N ASP A 97 9.02 4.71 -8.36
CA ASP A 97 10.45 4.86 -8.67
C ASP A 97 10.97 3.63 -9.44
N GLY A 98 10.64 3.58 -10.73
CA GLY A 98 11.09 2.52 -11.63
C GLY A 98 12.61 2.33 -11.68
N PRO A 99 13.43 3.39 -11.82
CA PRO A 99 14.88 3.26 -11.79
C PRO A 99 15.43 2.65 -10.50
N ARG A 100 14.92 3.05 -9.32
CA ARG A 100 15.31 2.43 -8.04
C ARG A 100 14.91 0.97 -7.98
N PHE A 101 13.68 0.63 -8.37
CA PHE A 101 13.22 -0.75 -8.42
C PHE A 101 14.12 -1.60 -9.32
N GLY A 102 14.41 -1.12 -10.54
CA GLY A 102 15.25 -1.83 -11.51
C GLY A 102 16.65 -2.11 -10.97
N ARG A 103 17.29 -1.14 -10.29
CA ARG A 103 18.59 -1.35 -9.64
C ARG A 103 18.51 -2.40 -8.52
N ALA A 104 17.53 -2.26 -7.62
CA ALA A 104 17.37 -3.19 -6.50
C ALA A 104 17.09 -4.62 -6.97
N PHE A 105 16.22 -4.77 -7.97
CA PHE A 105 15.89 -6.06 -8.58
C PHE A 105 17.11 -6.68 -9.26
N GLY A 106 17.87 -5.90 -10.03
CA GLY A 106 19.11 -6.37 -10.66
C GLY A 106 20.15 -6.85 -9.65
N THR A 107 20.31 -6.13 -8.53
CA THR A 107 21.18 -6.56 -7.42
C THR A 107 20.70 -7.88 -6.81
N ALA A 108 19.41 -8.03 -6.55
CA ALA A 108 18.84 -9.26 -5.99
C ALA A 108 19.05 -10.47 -6.92
N LEU A 109 18.82 -10.30 -8.23
CA LEU A 109 19.08 -11.34 -9.22
C LEU A 109 20.57 -11.72 -9.27
N ARG A 110 21.47 -10.73 -9.20
CA ARG A 110 22.91 -10.99 -9.21
C ARG A 110 23.37 -11.74 -7.95
N GLN A 111 22.81 -11.39 -6.79
CA GLN A 111 23.08 -12.09 -5.53
C GLN A 111 22.60 -13.53 -5.57
N ALA A 112 21.38 -13.78 -6.06
CA ALA A 112 20.85 -15.13 -6.22
C ALA A 112 21.74 -15.98 -7.16
N TRP A 113 22.20 -15.39 -8.26
CA TRP A 113 23.14 -16.04 -9.17
C TRP A 113 24.47 -16.42 -8.50
N TYR A 114 25.10 -15.49 -7.77
CA TYR A 114 26.36 -15.77 -7.08
C TYR A 114 26.22 -16.84 -6.01
N ALA A 115 25.11 -16.82 -5.24
CA ALA A 115 24.83 -17.85 -4.26
C ALA A 115 24.71 -19.24 -4.90
N TRP A 116 24.09 -19.33 -6.08
CA TRP A 116 24.00 -20.58 -6.83
C TRP A 116 25.36 -21.08 -7.33
N CYS A 117 26.18 -20.21 -7.91
CA CYS A 117 27.52 -20.59 -8.38
C CYS A 117 28.42 -21.12 -7.24
N GLN A 118 28.31 -20.54 -6.04
CA GLN A 118 29.10 -20.96 -4.87
C GLN A 118 28.66 -22.31 -4.28
N GLN A 119 27.47 -22.81 -4.62
CA GLN A 119 26.98 -24.12 -4.20
C GLN A 119 27.34 -25.23 -5.19
N ALA A 120 27.86 -24.87 -6.36
CA ALA A 120 28.21 -25.80 -7.43
C ALA A 120 29.68 -26.25 -7.40
N ASP A 121 30.46 -25.72 -6.45
CA ASP A 121 31.80 -26.19 -6.04
C ASP A 121 31.69 -27.10 -4.81
#